data_AF-A0A959L5D1-F1
#
_entry.id   AF-A0A959L5D1-F1
#
_cell.length_a   1.000
_cell.length_b   1.000
_cell.length_c   1.000
_cell.angle_alpha   90.00
_cell.angle_beta   90.00
_cell.angle_gamma   90.00
#
_symmetry.space_group_name_H-M   'P 1'
#
loop_
_entity.id
_entity.type
_entity.pdbx_description
1 polymer ?
#
loop_
_entity_poly.entity_id
_entity_poly.type
_entity_poly.pdbx_seq_one_letter_code
_entity_poly.pdbx_strand_id
1 'polypeptide(L)'
;MKKILLLPFLILFMSISNAQVAKLQPGAVIKKELRKGEKHVYQIDLVQGEYFECVVNQEGVDVVIEVIDASHQIQGTFDSPNEKSGPEPVSVNGTLTGNYRLVIYPLPIDENWPDSLKAVWADENQGKYQIVDIIKLSAEDYQQKMALVAAEEQKFTDWIYQNAHQIKSVVATSESDDLEHFKKILNNVRVVGLGEATHGTSEFFTMKHRMLKFLAEEMNFRSFYIEASMARCRYINDYVLHGSGNLDTATSIQGFVTWRVDEFRNMIEWIRQYNTSVPDDVKIKFMGYDLQVNDRSWSELIDFYHQVDVAQVTKLDSLRMQLDSASALINKEDGWQDGVKLYKKLRSPCHDILVDMSLNRGKYEYRSTKESYQQNLQNVRLIVQELESYLTGYSRDFYMAENILDLLNQEKPGARVVVWAHNFHI
;
A
#
# COMPACT_ATOMS: atom_id res chain seq x y z
N MET A 1 1.70 31.27 4.15
CA MET A 1 2.70 31.41 5.23
C MET A 1 1.98 31.39 6.58
N LYS A 2 1.67 30.20 7.10
CA LYS A 2 1.09 30.03 8.44
C LYS A 2 2.26 29.96 9.44
N LYS A 3 2.24 30.83 10.44
CA LYS A 3 3.25 30.94 11.50
C LYS A 3 3.18 29.69 12.38
N ILE A 4 4.28 28.95 12.45
CA ILE A 4 4.49 27.89 13.45
C ILE A 4 4.78 28.62 14.77
N LEU A 5 3.88 28.47 15.73
CA LEU A 5 4.05 28.98 17.08
C LEU A 5 4.75 27.89 17.90
N LEU A 6 6.07 27.99 18.03
CA LEU A 6 6.84 27.22 19.02
C LEU A 6 6.53 27.83 20.39
N LEU A 7 5.63 27.19 21.16
CA LEU A 7 5.50 27.49 22.58
C LEU A 7 6.66 26.82 23.32
N PRO A 8 7.47 27.57 24.10
CA PRO A 8 8.42 26.94 25.00
C PRO A 8 7.62 26.33 26.14
N PHE A 9 7.65 25.01 26.28
CA PHE A 9 7.16 24.34 27.48
C PHE A 9 8.04 24.78 28.65
N LEU A 10 7.50 25.65 29.49
CA LEU A 10 8.09 26.01 30.77
C LEU A 10 8.01 24.76 31.65
N ILE A 11 9.12 24.05 31.83
CA ILE A 11 9.22 22.90 32.72
C ILE A 11 9.00 23.42 34.15
N LEU A 12 7.78 23.27 34.65
CA LEU A 12 7.48 23.44 36.07
C LEU A 12 8.16 22.27 36.81
N PHE A 13 9.22 22.57 37.56
CA PHE A 13 9.84 21.62 38.48
C PHE A 13 8.82 21.29 39.59
N MET A 14 7.96 20.30 39.35
CA MET A 14 7.34 19.55 40.44
C MET A 14 8.45 18.74 41.12
N SER A 15 8.50 18.90 42.43
CA SER A 15 9.45 18.26 43.35
C SER A 15 9.58 16.76 43.06
N ILE A 16 10.71 16.37 42.50
CA ILE A 16 11.20 15.00 42.51
C ILE A 16 11.33 14.63 43.99
N SER A 17 10.55 13.66 44.46
CA SER A 17 10.72 13.14 45.81
C SER A 17 12.16 12.64 45.96
N ASN A 18 12.76 12.82 47.14
CA ASN A 18 14.12 12.41 47.51
C ASN A 18 14.33 10.87 47.52
N ALA A 19 13.68 10.14 46.62
CA ALA A 19 14.01 8.75 46.32
C ALA A 19 15.40 8.74 45.65
N GLN A 20 16.30 7.91 46.19
CA GLN A 20 17.64 7.72 45.65
C GLN A 20 17.53 7.29 44.19
N VAL A 21 18.01 8.12 43.25
CA VAL A 21 17.98 7.82 41.81
C VAL A 21 18.76 6.53 41.58
N ALA A 22 18.10 5.52 41.02
CA ALA A 22 18.70 4.19 40.85
C ALA A 22 19.74 4.22 39.72
N LYS A 23 20.96 3.74 40.00
CA LYS A 23 22.01 3.63 38.97
C LYS A 23 21.79 2.39 38.11
N LEU A 24 21.80 2.58 36.79
CA LEU A 24 21.84 1.49 35.82
C LEU A 24 23.23 0.84 35.84
N GLN A 25 23.24 -0.49 35.81
CA GLN A 25 24.47 -1.28 35.79
C GLN A 25 24.43 -2.19 34.57
N PRO A 26 25.50 -2.27 33.76
CA PRO A 26 25.54 -3.17 32.62
C PRO A 26 25.21 -4.62 33.00
N GLY A 27 24.39 -5.28 32.19
CA GLY A 27 23.91 -6.65 32.41
C GLY A 27 22.85 -6.82 33.51
N ALA A 28 22.49 -5.77 34.23
CA ALA A 28 21.42 -5.85 35.23
C ALA A 28 20.03 -5.88 34.56
N VAL A 29 19.07 -6.48 35.27
CA VAL A 29 17.65 -6.45 34.92
C VAL A 29 16.89 -5.71 36.01
N ILE A 30 16.12 -4.70 35.63
CA ILE A 30 15.31 -3.90 36.55
C ILE A 30 13.84 -4.09 36.20
N LYS A 31 13.01 -4.43 37.20
CA LYS A 31 11.55 -4.58 37.02
C LYS A 31 10.83 -3.58 37.90
N LYS A 32 9.84 -2.87 37.34
CA LYS A 32 9.01 -1.91 38.07
C LYS A 32 7.57 -1.96 37.60
N GLU A 33 6.66 -1.64 38.51
CA GLU A 33 5.30 -1.23 38.17
C GLU A 33 5.30 0.27 37.89
N LEU A 34 4.54 0.73 36.90
CA LEU A 34 4.45 2.13 36.50
C LEU A 34 2.99 2.54 36.45
N ARG A 35 2.62 3.51 37.29
CA ARG A 35 1.24 4.01 37.38
C ARG A 35 1.05 5.26 36.54
N LYS A 36 -0.22 5.59 36.28
CA LYS A 36 -0.62 6.83 35.60
C LYS A 36 0.03 8.06 36.24
N GLY A 37 0.69 8.87 35.42
CA GLY A 37 1.34 10.12 35.84
C GLY A 37 2.63 9.93 36.66
N GLU A 38 3.04 8.69 36.91
CA GLU A 38 4.30 8.38 37.58
C GLU A 38 5.48 8.57 36.62
N LYS A 39 6.61 9.06 37.15
CA LYS A 39 7.87 9.15 36.43
C LYS A 39 8.95 8.43 37.22
N HIS A 40 9.64 7.49 36.59
CA HIS A 40 10.79 6.82 37.15
C HIS A 40 12.08 7.38 36.55
N VAL A 41 13.05 7.72 37.38
CA VAL A 41 14.33 8.27 36.95
C VAL A 41 15.45 7.30 37.30
N TYR A 42 16.23 6.94 36.30
CA TYR A 42 17.44 6.14 36.43
C TYR A 42 18.65 6.93 35.99
N GLN A 43 19.80 6.48 36.43
CA GLN A 43 21.05 7.20 36.28
C GLN A 43 22.12 6.32 35.63
N ILE A 44 22.79 6.81 34.60
CA ILE A 44 24.01 6.19 34.05
C ILE A 44 25.10 7.25 33.91
N ASP A 45 26.31 6.92 34.35
CA ASP A 45 27.47 7.81 34.22
C ASP A 45 28.14 7.51 32.87
N LEU A 46 28.28 8.51 32.00
CA LEU A 46 28.97 8.41 30.72
C LEU A 46 30.14 9.39 30.66
N VAL A 47 31.23 8.96 30.05
CA VAL A 47 32.34 9.79 29.62
C VAL A 47 32.13 10.15 28.16
N GLN A 48 32.59 11.33 27.75
CA GLN A 48 32.54 11.76 26.36
C GLN A 48 33.13 10.68 25.43
N GLY A 49 32.35 10.26 24.43
CA GLY A 49 32.69 9.22 23.47
C GLY A 49 32.15 7.83 23.81
N GLU A 50 31.75 7.56 25.05
CA GLU A 50 31.11 6.29 25.43
C GLU A 50 29.72 6.16 24.80
N TYR A 51 29.21 4.94 24.77
CA TYR A 51 27.88 4.64 24.26
C TYR A 51 27.07 3.86 25.30
N PHE A 52 25.77 4.12 25.34
CA PHE A 52 24.83 3.44 26.20
C PHE A 52 23.64 2.95 25.39
N GLU A 53 23.24 1.70 25.63
CA GLU A 53 21.97 1.16 25.15
C GLU A 53 21.29 0.31 26.24
N CYS A 54 19.97 0.24 26.18
CA CYS A 54 19.17 -0.74 26.91
C CYS A 54 17.84 -0.96 26.20
N VAL A 55 17.12 -2.01 26.57
CA VAL A 55 15.74 -2.23 26.10
C VAL A 55 14.80 -2.09 27.28
N VAL A 56 13.75 -1.28 27.13
CA VAL A 56 12.66 -1.19 28.09
C VAL A 56 11.50 -2.04 27.57
N ASN A 57 11.36 -3.26 28.08
CA ASN A 57 10.25 -4.13 27.73
C ASN A 57 9.00 -3.70 28.49
N GLN A 58 7.97 -3.30 27.77
CA GLN A 58 6.72 -2.83 28.34
C GLN A 58 5.70 -3.97 28.48
N GLU A 59 4.92 -3.97 29.57
CA GLU A 59 3.97 -5.02 29.93
C GLU A 59 2.69 -4.38 30.53
N GLY A 60 1.69 -4.15 29.68
CA GLY A 60 0.42 -3.53 30.04
C GLY A 60 0.46 -1.99 30.10
N VAL A 61 1.58 -1.38 29.75
CA VAL A 61 1.78 0.08 29.67
C VAL A 61 2.51 0.38 28.37
N ASP A 62 2.18 1.51 27.75
CA ASP A 62 2.91 2.12 26.65
C ASP A 62 3.81 3.21 27.26
N VAL A 63 5.13 3.07 27.14
CA VAL A 63 6.10 3.90 27.85
C VAL A 63 6.80 4.87 26.91
N VAL A 64 7.10 6.05 27.43
CA VAL A 64 8.03 7.00 26.83
C VAL A 64 9.27 7.06 27.68
N ILE A 65 10.43 7.02 27.03
CA ILE A 65 11.73 7.19 27.67
C ILE A 65 12.38 8.46 27.14
N GLU A 66 12.67 9.41 28.03
CA GLU A 66 13.53 10.54 27.73
C GLU A 66 14.93 10.30 28.29
N VAL A 67 15.95 10.49 27.46
CA VAL A 67 17.34 10.47 27.92
C VAL A 67 17.86 11.88 28.00
N ILE A 68 18.20 12.32 29.21
CA ILE A 68 18.66 13.68 29.51
C ILE A 68 20.15 13.64 29.84
N ASP A 69 20.96 14.48 29.20
CA ASP A 69 22.41 14.54 29.44
C ASP A 69 22.79 15.32 30.72
N ALA A 70 24.10 15.40 30.96
CA ALA A 70 24.69 16.12 32.09
C ALA A 70 24.47 17.64 32.06
N SER A 71 24.08 18.21 30.91
CA SER A 71 23.73 19.62 30.73
C SER A 71 22.22 19.88 30.81
N HIS A 72 21.43 18.85 31.15
CA HIS A 72 19.98 18.87 31.23
C HIS A 72 19.26 19.03 29.88
N GLN A 73 19.92 18.65 28.77
CA GLN A 73 19.30 18.60 27.45
C GLN A 73 18.81 17.19 27.12
N ILE A 74 17.66 17.09 26.46
CA ILE A 74 17.13 15.81 25.96
C ILE A 74 17.95 15.38 24.75
N GLN A 75 18.58 14.21 24.84
CA GLN A 75 19.36 13.60 23.76
C GLN A 75 18.52 12.65 22.90
N GLY A 76 17.41 12.16 23.42
CA GLY A 76 16.48 11.32 22.69
C GLY A 76 15.19 11.09 23.48
N THR A 77 14.10 10.90 22.74
CA THR A 77 12.80 10.46 23.22
C THR A 77 12.48 9.17 22.46
N PHE A 78 12.17 8.10 23.18
CA PHE A 78 11.95 6.76 22.66
C PHE A 78 10.54 6.30 23.04
N ASP A 79 9.72 6.01 22.04
CA ASP A 79 8.28 5.70 22.11
C ASP A 79 7.83 4.78 20.95
N SER A 80 8.73 3.91 20.46
CA SER A 80 8.39 2.90 19.44
C SER A 80 8.78 1.47 19.87
N PRO A 81 7.80 0.54 19.96
CA PRO A 81 6.43 0.60 19.43
C PRO A 81 5.37 1.20 20.39
N ASN A 82 4.43 1.98 19.84
CA ASN A 82 3.25 2.56 20.51
C ASN A 82 2.13 1.54 20.87
N GLU A 83 2.52 0.39 21.39
CA GLU A 83 1.61 -0.66 21.88
C GLU A 83 1.72 -0.79 23.40
N LYS A 84 0.80 -1.48 24.08
CA LYS A 84 0.93 -1.73 25.54
C LYS A 84 1.88 -2.88 25.87
N SER A 85 2.54 -3.49 24.89
CA SER A 85 3.48 -4.59 25.06
C SER A 85 4.49 -4.62 23.92
N GLY A 86 5.77 -4.79 24.23
CA GLY A 86 6.83 -4.69 23.23
C GLY A 86 8.14 -4.13 23.79
N PRO A 87 9.24 -4.24 23.02
CA PRO A 87 10.54 -3.68 23.39
C PRO A 87 10.66 -2.22 22.94
N GLU A 88 11.01 -1.32 23.86
CA GLU A 88 11.42 0.06 23.57
C GLU A 88 12.95 0.19 23.64
N PRO A 89 13.67 0.11 22.50
CA PRO A 89 15.12 0.24 22.48
C PRO A 89 15.53 1.69 22.72
N VAL A 90 16.42 1.89 23.70
CA VAL A 90 16.99 3.19 24.06
C VAL A 90 18.47 3.16 23.75
N SER A 91 18.97 4.15 23.02
CA SER A 91 20.40 4.27 22.70
C SER A 91 20.85 5.73 22.69
N VAL A 92 21.96 6.04 23.36
CA VAL A 92 22.57 7.38 23.31
C VAL A 92 24.09 7.35 23.26
N ASN A 93 24.65 8.33 22.56
CA ASN A 93 26.07 8.64 22.60
C ASN A 93 26.36 9.59 23.77
N GLY A 94 27.41 9.29 24.53
CA GLY A 94 27.98 10.19 25.54
C GLY A 94 28.63 11.39 24.87
N THR A 95 27.86 12.42 24.57
CA THR A 95 28.36 13.68 23.99
C THR A 95 29.10 14.54 25.01
N LEU A 96 28.78 14.39 26.31
CA LEU A 96 29.39 15.10 27.43
C LEU A 96 29.77 14.10 28.53
N THR A 97 30.86 14.37 29.24
CA THR A 97 31.18 13.62 30.45
C THR A 97 30.26 14.06 31.58
N GLY A 98 29.57 13.11 32.19
CA GLY A 98 28.78 13.37 33.38
C GLY A 98 27.61 12.42 33.49
N ASN A 99 26.58 12.90 34.16
CA ASN A 99 25.47 12.08 34.53
C ASN A 99 24.29 12.18 33.56
N TYR A 100 23.94 11.05 32.95
CA TYR A 100 22.77 10.91 32.10
C TYR A 100 21.62 10.32 32.90
N ARG A 101 20.41 10.79 32.60
CA ARG A 101 19.18 10.33 33.25
C ARG A 101 18.24 9.71 32.22
N LEU A 102 17.79 8.49 32.49
CA LEU A 102 16.67 7.87 31.80
C LEU A 102 15.40 8.16 32.60
N VAL A 103 14.48 8.92 32.01
CA VAL A 103 13.17 9.24 32.59
C VAL A 103 12.12 8.41 31.87
N ILE A 104 11.51 7.46 32.57
CA ILE A 104 10.51 6.54 32.04
C ILE A 104 9.15 6.92 32.61
N TYR A 105 8.15 7.11 31.75
CA TYR A 105 6.78 7.46 32.14
C TYR A 105 5.76 6.93 31.11
N PRO A 106 4.48 6.75 31.46
CA PRO A 106 3.47 6.30 30.50
C PRO A 106 3.25 7.33 29.39
N LEU A 107 3.02 6.87 28.15
CA LEU A 107 2.67 7.72 27.00
C LEU A 107 1.55 8.69 27.38
N PRO A 108 1.79 10.01 27.30
CA PRO A 108 0.80 11.02 27.66
C PRO A 108 -0.38 11.00 26.68
N ILE A 109 -1.52 11.49 27.14
CA ILE A 109 -2.72 11.64 26.30
C ILE A 109 -2.46 12.75 25.28
N ASP A 110 -2.64 12.46 24.00
CA ASP A 110 -2.67 13.48 22.95
C ASP A 110 -4.03 14.21 22.98
N GLU A 111 -3.99 15.53 23.10
CA GLU A 111 -5.18 16.38 23.12
C GLU A 111 -6.00 16.32 21.82
N ASN A 112 -5.41 15.86 20.72
CA ASN A 112 -6.08 15.70 19.45
C ASN A 112 -6.84 14.36 19.32
N TRP A 113 -6.67 13.44 20.27
CA TRP A 113 -7.41 12.17 20.23
C TRP A 113 -8.91 12.36 20.48
N PRO A 114 -9.77 11.49 19.92
CA PRO A 114 -11.18 11.44 20.27
C PRO A 114 -11.42 11.27 21.77
N ASP A 115 -12.42 11.95 22.34
CA ASP A 115 -12.69 11.92 23.79
C ASP A 115 -12.95 10.49 24.32
N SER A 116 -13.52 9.61 23.49
CA SER A 116 -13.71 8.19 23.80
C SER A 116 -12.37 7.46 23.99
N LEU A 117 -11.38 7.74 23.15
CA LEU A 117 -10.03 7.18 23.27
C LEU A 117 -9.29 7.78 24.46
N LYS A 118 -9.41 9.09 24.70
CA LYS A 118 -8.81 9.75 25.87
C LYS A 118 -9.29 9.13 27.18
N ALA A 119 -10.59 8.87 27.32
CA ALA A 119 -11.17 8.30 28.53
C ALA A 119 -10.65 6.87 28.80
N VAL A 120 -10.62 6.02 27.76
CA VAL A 120 -10.12 4.63 27.88
C VAL A 120 -8.62 4.60 28.15
N TRP A 121 -7.84 5.40 27.41
CA TRP A 121 -6.39 5.46 27.56
C TRP A 121 -5.96 5.95 28.93
N ALA A 122 -6.67 6.95 29.46
CA ALA A 122 -6.38 7.55 30.75
C ALA A 122 -6.46 6.55 31.91
N ASP A 123 -7.31 5.52 31.83
CA ASP A 123 -7.52 4.57 32.93
C ASP A 123 -6.73 3.26 32.75
N GLU A 124 -6.35 2.94 31.51
CA GLU A 124 -5.72 1.67 31.18
C GLU A 124 -4.21 1.75 30.90
N ASN A 125 -3.62 2.93 30.67
CA ASN A 125 -2.18 3.05 30.37
C ASN A 125 -1.32 3.01 31.64
N GLN A 126 -1.32 1.86 32.30
CA GLN A 126 -0.56 1.59 33.52
C GLN A 126 -0.26 0.09 33.61
N GLY A 127 0.91 -0.26 34.12
CA GLY A 127 1.38 -1.64 34.01
C GLY A 127 2.76 -1.83 34.60
N LYS A 128 3.59 -2.62 33.94
CA LYS A 128 4.95 -2.94 34.34
C LYS A 128 5.91 -2.69 33.19
N TYR A 129 7.16 -2.49 33.52
CA TYR A 129 8.24 -2.56 32.54
C TYR A 129 9.46 -3.25 33.11
N GLN A 130 10.33 -3.71 32.21
CA GLN A 130 11.60 -4.31 32.53
C GLN A 130 12.70 -3.64 31.72
N ILE A 131 13.69 -3.04 32.39
CA ILE A 131 14.92 -2.59 31.72
C ILE A 131 15.84 -3.81 31.65
N VAL A 132 16.20 -4.21 30.44
CA VAL A 132 17.09 -5.33 30.13
C VAL A 132 18.18 -4.87 29.15
N ASP A 133 19.12 -5.76 28.86
CA ASP A 133 20.19 -5.55 27.87
C ASP A 133 20.93 -4.22 28.06
N ILE A 134 21.14 -3.84 29.33
CA ILE A 134 21.87 -2.64 29.69
C ILE A 134 23.31 -2.84 29.27
N ILE A 135 23.74 -2.09 28.26
CA ILE A 135 25.07 -2.13 27.68
C ILE A 135 25.65 -0.73 27.79
N LYS A 136 26.90 -0.69 28.25
CA LYS A 136 27.72 0.51 28.22
C LYS A 136 29.04 0.13 27.55
N LEU A 137 29.35 0.79 26.45
CA LEU A 137 30.60 0.59 25.72
C LEU A 137 31.55 1.75 26.00
N SER A 138 32.83 1.42 26.16
CA SER A 138 33.87 2.46 26.14
C SER A 138 33.87 3.16 24.78
N ALA A 139 34.48 4.35 24.71
CA ALA A 139 34.63 5.04 23.43
C ALA A 139 35.36 4.16 22.40
N GLU A 140 36.39 3.43 22.82
CA GLU A 140 37.13 2.51 21.94
C GLU A 140 36.26 1.35 21.46
N ASP A 141 35.56 0.66 22.37
CA ASP A 141 34.70 -0.48 22.01
C ASP A 141 33.54 -0.05 21.10
N TYR A 142 32.96 1.13 21.36
CA TYR A 142 31.89 1.66 20.50
C TYR A 142 32.41 2.00 19.10
N GLN A 143 33.58 2.64 19.00
CA GLN A 143 34.20 2.90 17.70
C GLN A 143 34.54 1.59 16.96
N GLN A 144 35.01 0.55 17.67
CA GLN A 144 35.23 -0.77 17.08
C GLN A 144 33.91 -1.42 16.60
N LYS A 145 32.82 -1.36 17.39
CA LYS A 145 31.49 -1.85 17.00
C LYS A 145 31.01 -1.14 15.73
N MET A 146 31.12 0.18 15.67
CA MET A 146 30.70 0.97 14.49
C MET A 146 31.58 0.71 13.26
N ALA A 147 32.90 0.51 13.44
CA ALA A 147 33.79 0.13 12.35
C ALA A 147 33.44 -1.25 11.76
N LEU A 148 33.03 -2.20 12.61
CA LEU A 148 32.56 -3.51 12.15
C LEU A 148 31.24 -3.42 11.39
N VAL A 149 30.26 -2.65 11.90
CA VAL A 149 28.97 -2.41 11.22
C VAL A 149 29.21 -1.76 9.85
N ALA A 150 30.02 -0.70 9.80
CA ALA A 150 30.36 -0.04 8.54
C ALA A 150 31.08 -0.99 7.56
N ALA A 151 31.96 -1.87 8.05
CA ALA A 151 32.62 -2.87 7.22
C ALA A 151 31.64 -3.94 6.68
N GLU A 152 30.63 -4.32 7.46
CA GLU A 152 29.57 -5.24 7.02
C GLU A 152 28.64 -4.58 6.00
N GLU A 153 28.20 -3.35 6.23
CA GLU A 153 27.40 -2.56 5.28
C GLU A 153 28.16 -2.34 3.96
N GLN A 154 29.46 -2.06 4.02
CA GLN A 154 30.30 -1.92 2.84
C GLN A 154 30.41 -3.25 2.08
N LYS A 155 30.63 -4.37 2.78
CA LYS A 155 30.67 -5.70 2.14
C LYS A 155 29.34 -6.03 1.44
N PHE A 156 28.21 -5.70 2.05
CA PHE A 156 26.90 -5.90 1.45
C PHE A 156 26.71 -5.02 0.21
N THR A 157 27.11 -3.75 0.30
CA THR A 157 27.07 -2.79 -0.81
C THR A 157 27.94 -3.25 -1.97
N ASP A 158 29.17 -3.68 -1.70
CA ASP A 158 30.11 -4.23 -2.69
C ASP A 158 29.52 -5.48 -3.37
N TRP A 159 28.88 -6.35 -2.58
CA TRP A 159 28.19 -7.51 -3.12
C TRP A 159 27.06 -7.10 -4.07
N ILE A 160 26.24 -6.09 -3.74
CA ILE A 160 25.22 -5.56 -4.66
C ILE A 160 25.87 -5.08 -5.95
N TYR A 161 26.90 -4.24 -5.89
CA TYR A 161 27.55 -3.72 -7.10
C TYR A 161 28.18 -4.80 -7.98
N GLN A 162 28.69 -5.88 -7.37
CA GLN A 162 29.28 -6.99 -8.11
C GLN A 162 28.24 -7.91 -8.76
N ASN A 163 27.01 -7.98 -8.22
CA ASN A 163 25.99 -8.94 -8.64
C ASN A 163 24.78 -8.29 -9.33
N ALA A 164 24.58 -6.98 -9.21
CA ALA A 164 23.48 -6.28 -9.85
C ALA A 164 23.71 -6.15 -11.36
N HIS A 165 22.65 -6.38 -12.12
CA HIS A 165 22.62 -6.04 -13.54
C HIS A 165 22.24 -4.57 -13.69
N GLN A 166 23.18 -3.75 -14.17
CA GLN A 166 22.97 -2.32 -14.32
C GLN A 166 21.93 -2.02 -15.40
N ILE A 167 20.89 -1.28 -15.04
CA ILE A 167 19.95 -0.67 -15.97
C ILE A 167 20.53 0.67 -16.43
N LYS A 168 20.76 0.81 -17.74
CA LYS A 168 21.41 1.99 -18.36
C LYS A 168 20.45 3.14 -18.59
N SER A 169 19.15 2.86 -18.72
CA SER A 169 18.11 3.85 -19.00
C SER A 169 16.74 3.37 -18.52
N VAL A 170 15.82 4.29 -18.26
CA VAL A 170 14.40 3.97 -18.03
C VAL A 170 13.51 4.29 -19.23
N VAL A 171 14.07 4.86 -20.30
CA VAL A 171 13.30 5.32 -21.46
C VAL A 171 13.07 4.20 -22.47
N ALA A 172 11.83 4.03 -22.94
CA ALA A 172 11.42 2.95 -23.84
C ALA A 172 12.08 2.99 -25.24
N THR A 173 12.61 4.14 -25.67
CA THR A 173 13.31 4.28 -26.95
C THR A 173 14.80 3.93 -26.88
N SER A 174 15.35 3.73 -25.68
CA SER A 174 16.73 3.29 -25.51
C SER A 174 16.93 1.83 -25.95
N GLU A 175 18.16 1.50 -26.34
CA GLU A 175 18.60 0.11 -26.60
C GLU A 175 18.27 -0.80 -25.42
N SER A 176 17.98 -2.08 -25.66
CA SER A 176 17.52 -3.05 -24.65
C SER A 176 18.58 -4.07 -24.21
N ASP A 177 19.86 -3.83 -24.55
CA ASP A 177 20.96 -4.77 -24.28
C ASP A 177 21.19 -5.03 -22.77
N ASP A 178 20.90 -4.05 -21.92
CA ASP A 178 20.90 -4.17 -20.46
C ASP A 178 19.69 -4.97 -19.91
N LEU A 179 18.64 -5.21 -20.71
CA LEU A 179 17.48 -6.02 -20.36
C LEU A 179 17.60 -7.48 -20.80
N GLU A 180 18.57 -7.82 -21.65
CA GLU A 180 18.78 -9.18 -22.19
C GLU A 180 18.89 -10.25 -21.09
N HIS A 181 19.41 -9.89 -19.91
CA HIS A 181 19.49 -10.79 -18.78
C HIS A 181 18.12 -11.35 -18.36
N PHE A 182 17.03 -10.57 -18.53
CA PHE A 182 15.68 -11.01 -18.22
C PHE A 182 15.20 -12.15 -19.12
N LYS A 183 15.75 -12.34 -20.33
CA LYS A 183 15.40 -13.50 -21.18
C LYS A 183 15.69 -14.82 -20.47
N LYS A 184 16.79 -14.87 -19.71
CA LYS A 184 17.16 -16.05 -18.92
C LYS A 184 16.27 -16.21 -17.68
N ILE A 185 16.06 -15.13 -16.92
CA ILE A 185 15.24 -15.16 -15.68
C ILE A 185 13.80 -15.53 -15.98
N LEU A 186 13.23 -14.92 -17.03
CA LEU A 186 11.82 -15.04 -17.38
C LEU A 186 11.58 -16.16 -18.41
N ASN A 187 12.53 -17.06 -18.62
CA ASN A 187 12.35 -18.18 -19.54
C ASN A 187 11.20 -19.09 -19.04
N ASN A 188 10.29 -19.48 -19.93
CA ASN A 188 9.08 -20.26 -19.60
C ASN A 188 8.11 -19.62 -18.58
N VAL A 189 8.31 -18.35 -18.19
CA VAL A 189 7.39 -17.63 -17.30
C VAL A 189 6.20 -17.12 -18.09
N ARG A 190 4.98 -17.50 -17.68
CA ARG A 190 3.74 -17.06 -18.33
C ARG A 190 3.19 -15.75 -17.80
N VAL A 191 3.41 -15.42 -16.53
CA VAL A 191 2.87 -14.21 -15.90
C VAL A 191 4.01 -13.47 -15.23
N VAL A 192 4.19 -12.20 -15.54
CA VAL A 192 5.23 -11.33 -14.96
C VAL A 192 4.55 -10.15 -14.27
N GLY A 193 4.71 -10.08 -12.95
CA GLY A 193 4.29 -8.92 -12.16
C GLY A 193 5.33 -7.81 -12.22
N LEU A 194 4.89 -6.60 -12.55
CA LEU A 194 5.67 -5.36 -12.52
C LEU A 194 5.09 -4.47 -11.43
N GLY A 195 5.73 -4.49 -10.27
CA GLY A 195 5.40 -3.63 -9.13
C GLY A 195 5.85 -2.18 -9.33
N GLU A 196 5.33 -1.27 -8.50
CA GLU A 196 5.85 0.09 -8.31
C GLU A 196 5.79 0.48 -6.83
N ALA A 197 6.82 1.17 -6.34
CA ALA A 197 6.90 1.55 -4.92
C ALA A 197 6.04 2.77 -4.58
N THR A 198 5.68 3.56 -5.60
CA THR A 198 4.78 4.71 -5.48
C THR A 198 3.98 4.86 -6.79
N HIS A 199 2.82 5.51 -6.70
CA HIS A 199 1.96 5.82 -7.85
C HIS A 199 2.31 7.14 -8.56
N GLY A 200 3.42 7.80 -8.22
CA GLY A 200 3.71 9.17 -8.69
C GLY A 200 5.10 9.38 -9.28
N THR A 201 5.93 8.34 -9.35
CA THR A 201 7.32 8.45 -9.81
C THR A 201 7.42 8.19 -11.31
N SER A 202 7.81 9.21 -12.07
CA SER A 202 7.96 9.17 -13.55
C SER A 202 8.82 8.00 -14.03
N GLU A 203 9.92 7.72 -13.33
CA GLU A 203 10.86 6.65 -13.64
C GLU A 203 10.22 5.25 -13.55
N PHE A 204 9.24 5.04 -12.67
CA PHE A 204 8.50 3.77 -12.62
C PHE A 204 7.63 3.59 -13.86
N PHE A 205 6.93 4.63 -14.30
CA PHE A 205 6.11 4.56 -15.51
C PHE A 205 6.97 4.31 -16.75
N THR A 206 8.02 5.11 -16.93
CA THR A 206 8.91 4.98 -18.08
C THR A 206 9.62 3.63 -18.11
N MET A 207 10.13 3.15 -16.98
CA MET A 207 10.80 1.85 -16.90
C MET A 207 9.84 0.70 -17.17
N LYS A 208 8.60 0.75 -16.65
CA LYS A 208 7.61 -0.30 -16.89
C LYS A 208 7.10 -0.30 -18.33
N HIS A 209 6.99 0.87 -18.97
CA HIS A 209 6.78 0.97 -20.42
C HIS A 209 7.96 0.33 -21.19
N ARG A 210 9.21 0.69 -20.85
CA ARG A 210 10.41 0.08 -21.46
C ARG A 210 10.42 -1.44 -21.30
N MET A 211 10.03 -1.94 -20.12
CA MET A 211 9.93 -3.36 -19.86
C MET A 211 8.81 -4.02 -20.68
N LEU A 212 7.62 -3.41 -20.75
CA LEU A 212 6.52 -3.92 -21.59
C LEU A 212 6.96 -4.04 -23.05
N LYS A 213 7.64 -3.02 -23.59
CA LYS A 213 8.19 -3.04 -24.94
C LYS A 213 9.13 -4.21 -25.15
N PHE A 214 10.13 -4.38 -24.30
CA PHE A 214 11.06 -5.50 -24.37
C PHE A 214 10.34 -6.86 -24.27
N LEU A 215 9.43 -7.02 -23.31
CA LEU A 215 8.69 -8.27 -23.13
C LEU A 215 7.82 -8.59 -24.36
N ALA A 216 7.24 -7.57 -25.00
CA ALA A 216 6.47 -7.75 -26.22
C ALA A 216 7.37 -8.10 -27.41
N GLU A 217 8.37 -7.28 -27.72
CA GLU A 217 9.21 -7.43 -28.92
C GLU A 217 10.10 -8.69 -28.84
N GLU A 218 10.67 -8.97 -27.66
CA GLU A 218 11.72 -9.99 -27.50
C GLU A 218 11.24 -11.29 -26.85
N MET A 219 10.10 -11.27 -26.13
CA MET A 219 9.70 -12.39 -25.27
C MET A 219 8.25 -12.86 -25.48
N ASN A 220 7.56 -12.37 -26.51
CA ASN A 220 6.21 -12.82 -26.89
C ASN A 220 5.13 -12.59 -25.82
N PHE A 221 5.24 -11.55 -25.00
CA PHE A 221 4.13 -11.11 -24.14
C PHE A 221 3.10 -10.33 -24.97
N ARG A 222 1.83 -10.75 -24.90
CA ARG A 222 0.75 -10.27 -25.79
C ARG A 222 -0.47 -9.73 -25.04
N SER A 223 -0.43 -9.80 -23.72
CA SER A 223 -1.48 -9.22 -22.88
C SER A 223 -0.86 -8.41 -21.76
N PHE A 224 -1.35 -7.19 -21.61
CA PHE A 224 -0.94 -6.26 -20.58
C PHE A 224 -2.13 -5.98 -19.67
N TYR A 225 -2.02 -6.41 -18.42
CA TYR A 225 -3.04 -6.31 -17.39
C TYR A 225 -2.59 -5.25 -16.37
N ILE A 226 -3.47 -4.34 -16.00
CA ILE A 226 -3.14 -3.23 -15.10
C ILE A 226 -4.14 -3.09 -13.95
N GLU A 227 -3.63 -2.67 -12.78
CA GLU A 227 -4.38 -2.25 -11.60
C GLU A 227 -5.18 -0.96 -11.89
N ALA A 228 -6.15 -1.10 -12.78
CA ALA A 228 -7.11 -0.08 -13.15
C ALA A 228 -8.43 -0.76 -13.50
N SER A 229 -9.50 0.04 -13.54
CA SER A 229 -10.86 -0.41 -13.80
C SER A 229 -10.93 -1.34 -15.00
N MET A 230 -11.35 -2.58 -14.78
CA MET A 230 -11.61 -3.55 -15.85
C MET A 230 -12.64 -3.00 -16.84
N ALA A 231 -13.64 -2.27 -16.34
CA ALA A 231 -14.67 -1.64 -17.14
C ALA A 231 -14.08 -0.55 -18.06
N ARG A 232 -13.39 0.43 -17.50
CA ARG A 232 -12.90 1.58 -18.27
C ARG A 232 -11.66 1.28 -19.12
N CYS A 233 -10.86 0.27 -18.76
CA CYS A 233 -9.74 -0.16 -19.60
C CYS A 233 -10.19 -0.71 -20.95
N ARG A 234 -11.45 -1.13 -21.11
CA ARG A 234 -11.99 -1.47 -22.44
C ARG A 234 -11.90 -0.30 -23.43
N TYR A 235 -12.01 0.96 -22.98
CA TYR A 235 -11.85 2.12 -23.88
C TYR A 235 -10.42 2.23 -24.41
N ILE A 236 -9.43 1.94 -23.56
CA ILE A 236 -8.03 1.88 -23.97
C ILE A 236 -7.83 0.69 -24.91
N ASN A 237 -8.39 -0.49 -24.59
CA ASN A 237 -8.28 -1.67 -25.43
C ASN A 237 -8.85 -1.44 -26.84
N ASP A 238 -10.05 -0.85 -26.93
CA ASP A 238 -10.70 -0.49 -28.19
C ASP A 238 -9.83 0.50 -29.00
N TYR A 239 -9.22 1.47 -28.31
CA TYR A 239 -8.30 2.45 -28.92
C TYR A 239 -7.03 1.79 -29.46
N VAL A 240 -6.37 0.90 -28.71
CA VAL A 240 -5.10 0.29 -29.13
C VAL A 240 -5.27 -0.84 -30.15
N LEU A 241 -6.42 -1.52 -30.19
CA LEU A 241 -6.68 -2.61 -31.14
C LEU A 241 -7.32 -2.15 -32.45
N HIS A 242 -8.27 -1.21 -32.36
CA HIS A 242 -9.15 -0.84 -33.49
C HIS A 242 -9.07 0.64 -33.86
N GLY A 243 -8.41 1.42 -33.02
CA GLY A 243 -8.27 2.84 -33.23
C GLY A 243 -9.45 3.68 -32.79
N SER A 244 -10.44 3.08 -32.13
CA SER A 244 -11.70 3.69 -31.70
C SER A 244 -11.51 4.73 -30.60
N GLY A 245 -12.26 5.84 -30.66
CA GLY A 245 -12.19 6.91 -29.67
C GLY A 245 -10.96 7.81 -29.79
N ASN A 246 -10.62 8.50 -28.71
CA ASN A 246 -9.44 9.38 -28.61
C ASN A 246 -8.62 8.98 -27.37
N LEU A 247 -7.29 8.98 -27.50
CA LEU A 247 -6.32 8.79 -26.43
C LEU A 247 -6.65 9.63 -25.19
N ASP A 248 -6.94 10.93 -25.34
CA ASP A 248 -7.24 11.86 -24.25
C ASP A 248 -8.38 11.38 -23.38
N THR A 249 -9.48 11.00 -24.03
CA THR A 249 -10.64 10.47 -23.35
C THR A 249 -10.31 9.11 -22.75
N ALA A 250 -9.70 8.20 -23.51
CA ALA A 250 -9.39 6.85 -23.07
C ALA A 250 -8.49 6.83 -21.82
N THR A 251 -7.52 7.75 -21.69
CA THR A 251 -6.64 7.80 -20.51
C THR A 251 -7.23 8.64 -19.37
N SER A 252 -7.92 9.75 -19.65
CA SER A 252 -8.40 10.67 -18.60
C SER A 252 -9.59 10.12 -17.81
N ILE A 253 -10.41 9.27 -18.42
CA ILE A 253 -11.60 8.72 -17.77
C ILE A 253 -11.28 7.58 -16.81
N GLN A 254 -10.05 7.09 -16.66
CA GLN A 254 -9.78 5.86 -15.86
C GLN A 254 -10.15 5.93 -14.37
N GLY A 255 -10.49 7.12 -13.83
CA GLY A 255 -11.02 7.29 -12.48
C GLY A 255 -9.94 7.47 -11.40
N PHE A 256 -8.71 7.03 -11.67
CA PHE A 256 -7.55 7.24 -10.81
C PHE A 256 -6.68 8.37 -11.37
N VAL A 257 -6.44 9.40 -10.56
CA VAL A 257 -5.63 10.56 -10.97
C VAL A 257 -4.19 10.17 -11.34
N THR A 258 -3.68 9.10 -10.73
CA THR A 258 -2.39 8.45 -11.01
C THR A 258 -2.16 8.16 -12.50
N TRP A 259 -3.19 7.77 -13.24
CA TRP A 259 -3.06 7.42 -14.67
C TRP A 259 -3.09 8.64 -15.59
N ARG A 260 -3.30 9.86 -15.06
CA ARG A 260 -3.38 11.10 -15.83
C ARG A 260 -2.02 11.77 -15.99
N VAL A 261 -1.07 11.04 -16.56
CA VAL A 261 0.31 11.48 -16.78
C VAL A 261 0.76 11.18 -18.20
N ASP A 262 1.74 11.94 -18.70
CA ASP A 262 2.23 11.82 -20.08
C ASP A 262 2.94 10.48 -20.32
N GLU A 263 3.62 9.94 -19.33
CA GLU A 263 4.32 8.65 -19.41
C GLU A 263 3.36 7.50 -19.71
N PHE A 264 2.18 7.50 -19.07
CA PHE A 264 1.15 6.49 -19.31
C PHE A 264 0.55 6.67 -20.72
N ARG A 265 0.27 7.91 -21.13
CA ARG A 265 -0.23 8.21 -22.48
C ARG A 265 0.75 7.74 -23.57
N ASN A 266 2.03 8.04 -23.40
CA ASN A 266 3.11 7.63 -24.31
C ASN A 266 3.18 6.10 -24.43
N MET A 267 2.96 5.36 -23.34
CA MET A 267 2.85 3.90 -23.38
C MET A 267 1.65 3.43 -24.19
N ILE A 268 0.46 4.02 -23.98
CA ILE A 268 -0.75 3.66 -24.73
C ILE A 268 -0.58 3.95 -26.24
N GLU A 269 0.03 5.08 -26.60
CA GLU A 269 0.35 5.38 -28.00
C GLU A 269 1.34 4.39 -28.59
N TRP A 270 2.40 4.02 -27.85
CA TRP A 270 3.33 3.00 -28.30
C TRP A 270 2.64 1.65 -28.52
N ILE A 271 1.76 1.21 -27.62
CA ILE A 271 0.98 -0.03 -27.79
C ILE A 271 0.16 0.03 -29.07
N ARG A 272 -0.51 1.17 -29.34
CA ARG A 272 -1.28 1.35 -30.58
C ARG A 272 -0.39 1.28 -31.81
N GLN A 273 0.75 1.97 -31.81
CA GLN A 273 1.70 1.96 -32.93
C GLN A 273 2.22 0.54 -33.20
N TYR A 274 2.63 -0.18 -32.15
CA TYR A 274 3.00 -1.59 -32.23
C TYR A 274 1.88 -2.43 -32.84
N ASN A 275 0.65 -2.32 -32.31
CA ASN A 275 -0.50 -3.09 -32.80
C ASN A 275 -0.86 -2.82 -34.26
N THR A 276 -0.63 -1.60 -34.77
CA THR A 276 -0.85 -1.28 -36.19
C THR A 276 0.23 -1.85 -37.12
N SER A 277 1.40 -2.21 -36.57
CA SER A 277 2.54 -2.71 -37.34
C SER A 277 2.61 -4.24 -37.41
N VAL A 278 1.78 -4.95 -36.63
CA VAL A 278 1.80 -6.41 -36.51
C VAL A 278 0.47 -7.06 -36.90
N PRO A 279 0.46 -8.36 -37.27
CA PRO A 279 -0.77 -9.12 -37.50
C PRO A 279 -1.66 -9.21 -36.25
N ASP A 280 -2.96 -9.46 -36.46
CA ASP A 280 -3.98 -9.46 -35.39
C ASP A 280 -3.69 -10.43 -34.25
N ASP A 281 -3.05 -11.58 -34.51
CA ASP A 281 -2.72 -12.58 -33.50
C ASP A 281 -1.48 -12.23 -32.66
N VAL A 282 -0.75 -11.16 -33.03
CA VAL A 282 0.45 -10.64 -32.36
C VAL A 282 0.16 -9.33 -31.61
N LYS A 283 -1.04 -8.76 -31.77
CA LYS A 283 -1.43 -7.53 -31.08
C LYS A 283 -1.42 -7.70 -29.56
N ILE A 284 -0.99 -6.65 -28.89
CA ILE A 284 -1.06 -6.50 -27.43
C ILE A 284 -2.49 -6.12 -27.05
N LYS A 285 -3.10 -6.91 -26.18
CA LYS A 285 -4.36 -6.57 -25.50
C LYS A 285 -4.07 -5.77 -24.24
N PHE A 286 -4.88 -4.75 -23.98
CA PHE A 286 -4.80 -3.91 -22.78
C PHE A 286 -6.03 -4.17 -21.90
N MET A 287 -5.84 -4.74 -20.70
CA MET A 287 -6.95 -5.09 -19.81
C MET A 287 -6.75 -4.48 -18.43
N GLY A 288 -7.82 -3.96 -17.84
CA GLY A 288 -7.85 -3.69 -16.41
C GLY A 288 -8.34 -4.94 -15.67
N TYR A 289 -7.96 -5.09 -14.41
CA TYR A 289 -8.49 -6.18 -13.56
C TYR A 289 -9.08 -5.68 -12.24
N ASP A 290 -9.03 -4.37 -12.00
CA ASP A 290 -9.64 -3.78 -10.83
C ASP A 290 -11.16 -3.72 -11.00
N LEU A 291 -11.84 -4.04 -9.92
CA LEU A 291 -13.29 -4.07 -9.77
C LEU A 291 -13.89 -2.69 -9.49
N GLN A 292 -13.08 -1.67 -9.25
CA GLN A 292 -13.58 -0.32 -9.00
C GLN A 292 -13.96 0.41 -10.29
N VAL A 293 -14.86 1.40 -10.15
CA VAL A 293 -15.24 2.32 -11.23
C VAL A 293 -15.95 1.58 -12.39
N ASN A 294 -17.20 1.18 -12.16
CA ASN A 294 -17.99 0.32 -13.04
C ASN A 294 -19.04 1.04 -13.92
N ASP A 295 -18.87 2.32 -14.21
CA ASP A 295 -19.84 3.11 -14.99
C ASP A 295 -20.11 2.53 -16.39
N ARG A 296 -19.06 2.09 -17.10
CA ARG A 296 -19.21 1.38 -18.39
C ARG A 296 -19.93 0.05 -18.22
N SER A 297 -19.61 -0.73 -17.18
CA SER A 297 -20.27 -2.01 -16.88
C SER A 297 -21.79 -1.81 -16.68
N TRP A 298 -22.17 -0.77 -15.94
CA TRP A 298 -23.57 -0.42 -15.75
C TRP A 298 -24.26 0.00 -17.06
N SER A 299 -23.63 0.88 -17.84
CA SER A 299 -24.21 1.35 -19.10
C SER A 299 -24.47 0.19 -20.06
N GLU A 300 -23.46 -0.67 -20.28
CA GLU A 300 -23.58 -1.83 -21.17
C GLU A 300 -24.63 -2.84 -20.65
N LEU A 301 -24.71 -3.04 -19.34
CA LEU A 301 -25.73 -3.89 -18.73
C LEU A 301 -27.14 -3.36 -18.98
N ILE A 302 -27.35 -2.06 -18.81
CA ILE A 302 -28.66 -1.43 -19.06
C ILE A 302 -29.03 -1.54 -20.55
N ASP A 303 -28.10 -1.26 -21.47
CA ASP A 303 -28.29 -1.42 -22.92
C ASP A 303 -28.63 -2.87 -23.29
N PHE A 304 -27.96 -3.83 -22.65
CA PHE A 304 -28.26 -5.25 -22.81
C PHE A 304 -29.69 -5.59 -22.35
N TYR A 305 -30.13 -5.08 -21.21
CA TYR A 305 -31.49 -5.30 -20.71
C TYR A 305 -32.55 -4.60 -21.54
N HIS A 306 -32.27 -3.46 -22.19
CA HIS A 306 -33.16 -2.89 -23.20
C HIS A 306 -33.46 -3.89 -24.33
N GLN A 307 -32.48 -4.71 -24.72
CA GLN A 307 -32.63 -5.73 -25.76
C GLN A 307 -33.28 -7.02 -25.24
N VAL A 308 -32.88 -7.51 -24.07
CA VAL A 308 -33.27 -8.86 -23.61
C VAL A 308 -34.50 -8.88 -22.70
N ASP A 309 -34.70 -7.85 -21.87
CA ASP A 309 -35.81 -7.71 -20.94
C ASP A 309 -36.03 -6.27 -20.44
N VAL A 310 -36.72 -5.47 -21.26
CA VAL A 310 -36.91 -4.04 -21.00
C VAL A 310 -37.65 -3.73 -19.68
N ALA A 311 -38.40 -4.69 -19.13
CA ALA A 311 -39.13 -4.50 -17.87
C ALA A 311 -38.19 -4.32 -16.66
N GLN A 312 -36.94 -4.78 -16.77
CA GLN A 312 -35.94 -4.71 -15.70
C GLN A 312 -35.15 -3.39 -15.69
N VAL A 313 -35.17 -2.62 -16.79
CA VAL A 313 -34.32 -1.42 -16.98
C VAL A 313 -34.50 -0.41 -15.86
N THR A 314 -35.74 -0.02 -15.53
CA THR A 314 -36.01 0.95 -14.46
C THR A 314 -35.47 0.49 -13.09
N LYS A 315 -35.50 -0.82 -12.82
CA LYS A 315 -34.94 -1.40 -11.60
C LYS A 315 -33.41 -1.28 -11.61
N LEU A 316 -32.76 -1.55 -12.74
CA LEU A 316 -31.31 -1.46 -12.89
C LEU A 316 -30.81 -0.01 -12.77
N ASP A 317 -31.49 0.95 -13.41
CA ASP A 317 -31.17 2.37 -13.26
C ASP A 317 -31.25 2.83 -11.81
N SER A 318 -32.34 2.46 -11.12
CA SER A 318 -32.51 2.79 -9.70
C SER A 318 -31.43 2.15 -8.83
N LEU A 319 -31.01 0.92 -9.13
CA LEU A 319 -29.96 0.22 -8.39
C LEU A 319 -28.59 0.86 -8.63
N ARG A 320 -28.26 1.20 -9.88
CA ARG A 320 -27.06 1.96 -10.23
C ARG A 320 -26.96 3.26 -9.43
N MET A 321 -28.01 4.08 -9.44
CA MET A 321 -28.03 5.36 -8.72
C MET A 321 -27.81 5.20 -7.20
N GLN A 322 -28.35 4.13 -6.61
CA GLN A 322 -28.14 3.83 -5.19
C GLN A 322 -26.71 3.37 -4.89
N LEU A 323 -26.10 2.59 -5.78
CA LEU A 323 -24.68 2.21 -5.65
C LEU A 323 -23.75 3.39 -5.84
N ASP A 324 -24.00 4.26 -6.81
CA ASP A 324 -23.24 5.50 -7.01
C ASP A 324 -23.32 6.38 -5.75
N SER A 325 -24.50 6.44 -5.12
CA SER A 325 -24.70 7.15 -3.85
C SER A 325 -23.93 6.50 -2.70
N ALA A 326 -23.91 5.17 -2.62
CA ALA A 326 -23.17 4.45 -1.59
C ALA A 326 -21.65 4.61 -1.75
N SER A 327 -21.13 4.49 -2.98
CA SER A 327 -19.72 4.75 -3.29
C SER A 327 -19.33 6.19 -2.96
N ALA A 328 -20.18 7.16 -3.27
CA ALA A 328 -19.95 8.57 -2.91
C ALA A 328 -19.94 8.80 -1.38
N LEU A 329 -20.70 8.02 -0.59
CA LEU A 329 -20.65 8.07 0.87
C LEU A 329 -19.35 7.44 1.41
N ILE A 330 -18.95 6.29 0.87
CA ILE A 330 -17.71 5.60 1.29
C ILE A 330 -16.48 6.50 1.11
N ASN A 331 -16.45 7.28 0.04
CA ASN A 331 -15.34 8.20 -0.26
C ASN A 331 -15.38 9.53 0.52
N LYS A 332 -16.35 9.73 1.43
CA LYS A 332 -16.38 10.88 2.35
C LYS A 332 -15.73 10.52 3.68
N GLU A 333 -15.05 11.51 4.28
CA GLU A 333 -14.30 11.37 5.54
C GLU A 333 -15.13 10.75 6.68
N ASP A 334 -16.42 11.08 6.77
CA ASP A 334 -17.35 10.60 7.80
C ASP A 334 -18.43 9.64 7.26
N GLY A 335 -18.41 9.34 5.96
CA GLY A 335 -19.50 8.63 5.28
C GLY A 335 -19.33 7.11 5.18
N TRP A 336 -18.20 6.56 5.63
CA TRP A 336 -17.88 5.13 5.51
C TRP A 336 -19.00 4.22 6.03
N GLN A 337 -19.47 4.45 7.26
CA GLN A 337 -20.48 3.59 7.90
C GLN A 337 -21.82 3.62 7.17
N ASP A 338 -22.25 4.80 6.72
CA ASP A 338 -23.50 4.96 5.97
C ASP A 338 -23.41 4.35 4.58
N GLY A 339 -22.25 4.49 3.92
CA GLY A 339 -21.97 3.86 2.64
C GLY A 339 -21.99 2.34 2.71
N VAL A 340 -21.28 1.74 3.68
CA VAL A 340 -21.28 0.28 3.93
C VAL A 340 -22.68 -0.22 4.27
N LYS A 341 -23.43 0.53 5.09
CA LYS A 341 -24.83 0.21 5.42
C LYS A 341 -25.71 0.20 4.17
N LEU A 342 -25.49 1.13 3.23
CA LEU A 342 -26.22 1.17 1.98
C LEU A 342 -25.82 0.00 1.07
N TYR A 343 -24.53 -0.28 0.88
CA TYR A 343 -24.07 -1.49 0.18
C TYR A 343 -24.68 -2.78 0.76
N LYS A 344 -24.75 -2.92 2.09
CA LYS A 344 -25.38 -4.10 2.71
C LYS A 344 -26.84 -4.28 2.31
N LYS A 345 -27.60 -3.18 2.15
CA LYS A 345 -28.98 -3.22 1.65
C LYS A 345 -29.06 -3.59 0.16
N LEU A 346 -28.09 -3.11 -0.63
CA LEU A 346 -28.05 -3.31 -2.08
C LEU A 346 -27.47 -4.68 -2.49
N ARG A 347 -26.87 -5.42 -1.54
CA ARG A 347 -26.28 -6.73 -1.77
C ARG A 347 -27.22 -7.70 -2.47
N SER A 348 -28.40 -7.96 -1.89
CA SER A 348 -29.36 -8.91 -2.47
C SER A 348 -29.86 -8.44 -3.85
N PRO A 349 -30.30 -7.18 -4.03
CA PRO A 349 -30.66 -6.68 -5.36
C PRO A 349 -29.58 -6.85 -6.45
N CYS A 350 -28.30 -6.71 -6.11
CA CYS A 350 -27.20 -6.93 -7.07
C CYS A 350 -27.03 -8.41 -7.41
N HIS A 351 -27.11 -9.30 -6.41
CA HIS A 351 -27.04 -10.75 -6.63
C HIS A 351 -28.24 -11.27 -7.43
N ASP A 352 -29.42 -10.66 -7.28
CA ASP A 352 -30.60 -11.01 -8.06
C ASP A 352 -30.36 -10.84 -9.57
N ILE A 353 -29.48 -9.94 -9.99
CA ILE A 353 -29.11 -9.79 -11.41
C ILE A 353 -28.35 -11.05 -11.89
N LEU A 354 -27.39 -11.56 -11.11
CA LEU A 354 -26.69 -12.81 -11.44
C LEU A 354 -27.66 -13.99 -11.53
N VAL A 355 -28.62 -14.07 -10.59
CA VAL A 355 -29.66 -15.10 -10.59
C VAL A 355 -30.52 -14.98 -11.85
N ASP A 356 -30.99 -13.77 -12.18
CA ASP A 356 -31.79 -13.51 -13.37
C ASP A 356 -31.05 -13.89 -14.67
N MET A 357 -29.79 -13.47 -14.83
CA MET A 357 -28.96 -13.82 -15.97
C MET A 357 -28.74 -15.34 -16.07
N SER A 358 -28.57 -16.03 -14.94
CA SER A 358 -28.34 -17.47 -14.91
C SER A 358 -29.59 -18.25 -15.31
N LEU A 359 -30.76 -17.89 -14.74
CA LEU A 359 -32.03 -18.55 -15.03
C LEU A 359 -32.53 -18.27 -16.45
N ASN A 360 -32.22 -17.10 -17.01
CA ASN A 360 -32.64 -16.69 -18.34
C ASN A 360 -31.57 -16.87 -19.43
N ARG A 361 -30.47 -17.58 -19.15
CA ARG A 361 -29.31 -17.70 -20.07
C ARG A 361 -29.71 -17.99 -21.52
N GLY A 362 -30.49 -19.05 -21.75
CA GLY A 362 -30.91 -19.43 -23.10
C GLY A 362 -31.75 -18.35 -23.80
N LYS A 363 -32.66 -17.68 -23.07
CA LYS A 363 -33.47 -16.56 -23.59
C LYS A 363 -32.59 -15.37 -23.94
N TYR A 364 -31.64 -15.02 -23.09
CA TYR A 364 -30.79 -13.84 -23.26
C TYR A 364 -29.74 -14.05 -24.36
N GLU A 365 -29.10 -15.22 -24.42
CA GLU A 365 -28.20 -15.57 -25.53
C GLU A 365 -28.94 -15.56 -26.88
N TYR A 366 -30.20 -16.02 -26.92
CA TYR A 366 -31.02 -15.98 -28.14
C TYR A 366 -31.43 -14.56 -28.58
N ARG A 367 -31.76 -13.68 -27.62
CA ARG A 367 -32.18 -12.29 -27.92
C ARG A 367 -31.02 -11.34 -28.21
N SER A 368 -29.81 -11.72 -27.81
CA SER A 368 -28.57 -10.96 -28.02
C SER A 368 -27.57 -11.81 -28.80
N THR A 369 -26.43 -12.16 -28.20
CA THR A 369 -25.48 -13.18 -28.64
C THR A 369 -24.85 -13.86 -27.43
N LYS A 370 -24.14 -14.97 -27.64
CA LYS A 370 -23.38 -15.62 -26.57
C LYS A 370 -22.29 -14.69 -26.03
N GLU A 371 -21.58 -13.98 -26.90
CA GLU A 371 -20.52 -13.03 -26.56
C GLU A 371 -21.08 -11.86 -25.75
N SER A 372 -22.20 -11.27 -26.19
CA SER A 372 -22.87 -10.18 -25.49
C SER A 372 -23.36 -10.61 -24.10
N TYR A 373 -23.90 -11.82 -23.98
CA TYR A 373 -24.30 -12.38 -22.68
C TYR A 373 -23.10 -12.56 -21.75
N GLN A 374 -21.98 -13.13 -22.23
CA GLN A 374 -20.79 -13.35 -21.40
C GLN A 374 -20.16 -12.02 -20.95
N GLN A 375 -20.07 -11.02 -21.82
CA GLN A 375 -19.58 -9.69 -21.46
C GLN A 375 -20.45 -9.04 -20.38
N ASN A 376 -21.77 -9.14 -20.50
CA ASN A 376 -22.67 -8.57 -19.50
C ASN A 376 -22.70 -9.38 -18.20
N LEU A 377 -22.48 -10.70 -18.26
CA LEU A 377 -22.27 -11.51 -17.05
C LEU A 377 -21.01 -11.06 -16.32
N GLN A 378 -19.92 -10.77 -17.03
CA GLN A 378 -18.71 -10.18 -16.43
C GLN A 378 -18.98 -8.78 -15.84
N ASN A 379 -19.75 -7.94 -16.52
CA ASN A 379 -20.14 -6.63 -16.00
C ASN A 379 -20.89 -6.76 -14.66
N VAL A 380 -21.83 -7.72 -14.54
CA VAL A 380 -22.53 -7.97 -13.27
C VAL A 380 -21.59 -8.53 -12.21
N ARG A 381 -20.65 -9.41 -12.57
CA ARG A 381 -19.64 -9.91 -11.62
C ARG A 381 -18.82 -8.77 -11.03
N LEU A 382 -18.31 -7.84 -11.84
CA LEU A 382 -17.55 -6.68 -11.35
C LEU A 382 -18.35 -5.83 -10.36
N ILE A 383 -19.63 -5.59 -10.67
CA ILE A 383 -20.55 -4.86 -9.77
C ILE A 383 -20.70 -5.58 -8.42
N VAL A 384 -20.87 -6.91 -8.45
CA VAL A 384 -21.01 -7.72 -7.24
C VAL A 384 -19.70 -7.77 -6.46
N GLN A 385 -18.56 -7.97 -7.12
CA GLN A 385 -17.24 -7.97 -6.50
C GLN A 385 -16.93 -6.63 -5.81
N GLU A 386 -17.24 -5.50 -6.47
CA GLU A 386 -17.14 -4.15 -5.89
C GLU A 386 -17.90 -4.03 -4.58
N LEU A 387 -19.16 -4.44 -4.57
CA LEU A 387 -19.94 -4.39 -3.35
C LEU A 387 -19.41 -5.36 -2.28
N GLU A 388 -19.07 -6.60 -2.64
CA GLU A 388 -18.62 -7.62 -1.69
C GLU A 388 -17.27 -7.29 -1.04
N SER A 389 -16.37 -6.58 -1.73
CA SER A 389 -15.07 -6.18 -1.18
C SER A 389 -15.18 -5.22 0.02
N TYR A 390 -16.34 -4.58 0.21
CA TYR A 390 -16.61 -3.73 1.38
C TYR A 390 -17.46 -4.41 2.46
N LEU A 391 -18.07 -5.58 2.16
CA LEU A 391 -19.05 -6.23 3.05
C LEU A 391 -18.56 -7.52 3.68
N THR A 392 -17.58 -8.18 3.06
CA THR A 392 -17.14 -9.52 3.44
C THR A 392 -15.69 -9.50 3.92
N GLY A 393 -15.19 -10.66 4.35
CA GLY A 393 -13.75 -10.85 4.61
C GLY A 393 -12.90 -10.98 3.34
N TYR A 394 -13.49 -10.94 2.14
CA TYR A 394 -12.73 -10.94 0.89
C TYR A 394 -12.16 -9.55 0.61
N SER A 395 -10.85 -9.48 0.38
CA SER A 395 -10.18 -8.23 0.04
C SER A 395 -10.39 -7.84 -1.43
N ARG A 396 -10.16 -6.57 -1.77
CA ARG A 396 -10.04 -6.11 -3.17
C ARG A 396 -9.04 -6.98 -3.94
N ASP A 397 -7.93 -7.34 -3.32
CA ASP A 397 -6.86 -8.16 -3.92
C ASP A 397 -7.32 -9.57 -4.28
N PHE A 398 -8.19 -10.18 -3.47
CA PHE A 398 -8.80 -11.48 -3.79
C PHE A 398 -9.55 -11.42 -5.13
N TYR A 399 -10.38 -10.41 -5.32
CA TYR A 399 -11.15 -10.24 -6.55
C TYR A 399 -10.31 -9.76 -7.72
N MET A 400 -9.27 -8.94 -7.50
CA MET A 400 -8.28 -8.61 -8.54
C MET A 400 -7.57 -9.88 -9.05
N ALA A 401 -7.20 -10.80 -8.15
CA ALA A 401 -6.62 -12.08 -8.53
C ALA A 401 -7.62 -12.98 -9.29
N GLU A 402 -8.87 -13.06 -8.83
CA GLU A 402 -9.95 -13.78 -9.55
C GLU A 402 -10.13 -13.23 -10.97
N ASN A 403 -10.15 -11.90 -11.12
CA ASN A 403 -10.26 -11.22 -12.40
C ASN A 403 -9.08 -11.49 -13.33
N ILE A 404 -7.85 -11.53 -12.81
CA ILE A 404 -6.67 -11.93 -13.60
C ILE A 404 -6.81 -13.39 -14.07
N LEU A 405 -7.27 -14.30 -13.21
CA LEU A 405 -7.49 -15.70 -13.58
C LEU A 405 -8.57 -15.85 -14.65
N ASP A 406 -9.67 -15.11 -14.54
CA ASP A 406 -10.74 -15.09 -15.55
C ASP A 406 -10.24 -14.57 -16.90
N LEU A 407 -9.40 -13.52 -16.91
CA LEU A 407 -8.75 -13.04 -18.12
C LEU A 407 -7.79 -14.08 -18.71
N LEU A 408 -6.95 -14.70 -17.89
CA LEU A 408 -6.02 -15.75 -18.32
C LEU A 408 -6.73 -16.96 -18.94
N ASN A 409 -7.91 -17.34 -18.41
CA ASN A 409 -8.73 -18.43 -18.93
C ASN A 409 -9.34 -18.11 -20.31
N GLN A 410 -9.45 -16.83 -20.68
CA GLN A 410 -9.90 -16.38 -21.99
C GLN A 410 -8.77 -16.31 -23.02
N GLU A 411 -7.52 -16.35 -22.57
CA GLU A 411 -6.36 -16.33 -23.46
C GLU A 411 -6.12 -17.69 -24.13
N LYS A 412 -5.38 -17.68 -25.24
CA LYS A 412 -4.92 -18.91 -25.89
C LYS A 412 -3.98 -19.68 -24.93
N PRO A 413 -3.98 -21.03 -24.97
CA PRO A 413 -3.01 -21.83 -24.23
C PRO A 413 -1.58 -21.36 -24.49
N GLY A 414 -0.81 -21.16 -23.41
CA GLY A 414 0.56 -20.66 -23.49
C GLY A 414 0.72 -19.14 -23.63
N ALA A 415 -0.37 -18.37 -23.63
CA ALA A 415 -0.29 -16.91 -23.60
C ALA A 415 0.56 -16.42 -22.42
N ARG A 416 1.31 -15.36 -22.69
CA ARG A 416 2.22 -14.69 -21.74
C ARG A 416 1.72 -13.28 -21.46
N VAL A 417 1.65 -12.94 -20.18
CA VAL A 417 0.94 -11.77 -19.65
C VAL A 417 1.83 -10.96 -18.72
N VAL A 418 1.76 -9.65 -18.86
CA VAL A 418 2.35 -8.67 -17.93
C VAL A 418 1.24 -8.18 -17.01
N VAL A 419 1.49 -8.14 -15.70
CA VAL A 419 0.57 -7.62 -14.67
C VAL A 419 1.23 -6.42 -14.01
N TRP A 420 0.61 -5.24 -14.07
CA TRP A 420 1.12 -3.99 -13.50
C TRP A 420 0.29 -3.59 -12.28
N ALA A 421 0.92 -3.47 -11.11
CA ALA A 421 0.27 -2.98 -9.89
C ALA A 421 1.26 -2.22 -8.98
N HIS A 422 0.76 -1.66 -7.87
CA HIS A 422 1.59 -1.31 -6.72
C HIS A 422 2.34 -2.53 -6.16
N ASN A 423 3.53 -2.34 -5.57
CA ASN A 423 4.32 -3.41 -4.93
C ASN A 423 3.54 -4.19 -3.86
N PHE A 424 2.52 -3.58 -3.26
CA PHE A 424 1.68 -4.21 -2.25
C PHE A 424 0.76 -5.31 -2.84
N HIS A 425 0.41 -5.20 -4.12
CA HIS A 425 -0.55 -6.07 -4.80
C HIS A 425 0.08 -7.16 -5.67
N ILE A 426 1.39 -7.07 -5.94
CA ILE A 426 2.18 -8.08 -6.68
C ILE A 426 2.74 -9.08 -5.69
#